data_AF-A0A2E2UBY4-F1
#
_entry.id   AF-A0A2E2UBY4-F1
#
_cell.length_a   1.000
_cell.length_b   1.000
_cell.length_c   1.000
_cell.angle_alpha   90.00
_cell.angle_beta   90.00
_cell.angle_gamma   90.00
#
_symmetry.space_group_name_H-M   'P 1'
#
loop_
_entity.id
_entity.type
_entity.pdbx_description
1 polymer ?
#
loop_
_entity_poly.entity_id
_entity_poly.type
_entity_poly.pdbx_seq_one_letter_code
_entity_poly.pdbx_strand_id
1 'polypeptide(L)'
;MALRILLVLIFSFNFSAMAQSRSQKRFLSLATKSHSKKDYARSNEYIRKAFDVRKTKNIPSTALYLYAVNLQKLGRHKESIYYLNRMIKRNYLKAHIASIKMLKNDEIDGDEIPKLLKATYFYMAQSYYAIFNSTQDKVYAERSRKFFKICYDSDFSDKCSDFIENIDAKLDVIEKSKKSFEFFLFAGRIMFNDRVQIKNNDTGASATILSASDGLCYGAGLRLQNYYKGWQFSGCAFSGYAGVNGEIDSTNYKQLGVPVAGLYAEGGYFWRTDSESTRLGLTLPIFYRSGLYSQPTGYSIENSRTTSFGMAVSAGFQLPVVELEIKLANMQETNIAMMNLVFNF
;
A
#
# COMPACT_ATOMS: atom_id res chain seq x y z
N MET A 1 -4.68 -3.80 -36.51
CA MET A 1 -5.91 -3.78 -37.35
C MET A 1 -6.83 -2.59 -37.10
N ALA A 2 -6.88 -2.01 -35.89
CA ALA A 2 -7.70 -0.81 -35.58
C ALA A 2 -7.48 0.42 -36.50
N LEU A 3 -6.27 0.63 -37.01
CA LEU A 3 -5.95 1.76 -37.90
C LEU A 3 -6.58 1.64 -39.30
N ARG A 4 -6.80 0.41 -39.81
CA ARG A 4 -7.44 0.16 -41.11
C ARG A 4 -8.96 0.33 -41.05
N ILE A 5 -9.56 0.11 -39.87
CA ILE A 5 -11.01 0.28 -39.62
C ILE A 5 -11.39 1.77 -39.58
N LEU A 6 -10.48 2.67 -39.16
CA LEU A 6 -10.70 4.11 -39.08
C LEU A 6 -10.93 4.78 -40.45
N LEU A 7 -10.30 4.27 -41.51
CA LEU A 7 -10.35 4.87 -42.85
C LEU A 7 -11.61 4.49 -43.64
N VAL A 8 -12.17 3.30 -43.40
CA VAL A 8 -13.35 2.78 -44.13
C VAL A 8 -14.66 3.43 -43.65
N LEU A 9 -14.75 3.82 -42.38
CA LEU A 9 -15.96 4.41 -41.77
C LEU A 9 -16.24 5.86 -42.19
N ILE A 10 -15.28 6.56 -42.80
CA ILE A 10 -15.41 7.99 -43.16
C ILE A 10 -16.06 8.19 -44.54
N PHE A 11 -16.13 7.15 -45.38
CA PHE A 11 -16.52 7.29 -46.79
C PHE A 11 -18.01 7.07 -47.11
N SER A 12 -18.85 6.57 -46.20
CA SER A 12 -20.15 5.96 -46.56
C SER A 12 -21.44 6.68 -46.12
N PHE A 13 -21.45 7.97 -45.73
CA PHE A 13 -22.70 8.69 -45.41
C PHE A 13 -22.90 10.03 -46.15
N ASN A 14 -23.94 10.06 -47.00
CA ASN A 14 -24.46 11.13 -47.88
C ASN A 14 -24.79 12.45 -47.13
N PHE A 15 -24.51 13.67 -47.61
CA PHE A 15 -24.99 14.43 -48.80
C PHE A 15 -26.35 15.14 -48.63
N SER A 16 -26.32 16.37 -48.09
CA SER A 16 -27.25 17.48 -48.39
C SER A 16 -26.75 18.79 -47.74
N ALA A 17 -27.08 19.94 -48.34
CA ALA A 17 -26.67 21.34 -48.08
C ALA A 17 -25.39 21.83 -48.81
N MET A 18 -25.56 22.46 -49.97
CA MET A 18 -24.57 22.56 -51.04
C MET A 18 -23.99 23.97 -51.22
N ALA A 19 -23.20 24.46 -50.25
CA ALA A 19 -22.17 25.50 -50.45
C ALA A 19 -21.28 25.58 -49.20
N GLN A 20 -21.90 25.70 -48.02
CA GLN A 20 -21.22 25.65 -46.73
C GLN A 20 -20.62 24.25 -46.44
N SER A 21 -21.22 23.17 -46.97
CA SER A 21 -20.70 21.81 -46.79
C SER A 21 -19.46 21.47 -47.62
N ARG A 22 -19.18 22.13 -48.75
CA ARG A 22 -17.98 21.81 -49.56
C ARG A 22 -16.69 22.20 -48.83
N SER A 23 -16.67 23.39 -48.22
CA SER A 23 -15.53 23.86 -47.43
C SER A 23 -15.31 22.98 -46.18
N GLN A 24 -16.38 22.67 -45.45
CA GLN A 24 -16.31 21.80 -44.26
C GLN A 24 -15.84 20.38 -44.60
N LYS A 25 -16.36 19.78 -45.69
CA LYS A 25 -15.91 18.46 -46.18
C LYS A 25 -14.42 18.47 -46.53
N ARG A 26 -13.94 19.52 -47.20
CA ARG A 26 -12.51 19.67 -47.53
C ARG A 26 -11.64 19.70 -46.28
N PHE A 27 -11.99 20.54 -45.30
CA PHE A 27 -11.23 20.63 -44.05
C PHE A 27 -11.29 19.35 -43.21
N LEU A 28 -12.42 18.65 -43.18
CA LEU A 28 -12.53 17.37 -42.48
C LEU A 28 -11.65 16.29 -43.13
N SER A 29 -11.59 16.24 -44.46
CA SER A 29 -10.68 15.35 -45.19
C SER A 29 -9.20 15.65 -44.88
N LEU A 30 -8.82 16.94 -44.86
CA LEU A 30 -7.47 17.36 -44.45
C LEU A 30 -7.16 17.01 -42.99
N ALA A 31 -8.15 17.14 -42.10
CA ALA A 31 -8.02 16.75 -40.69
C ALA A 31 -7.74 15.26 -40.56
N THR A 32 -8.49 14.39 -41.26
CA THR A 32 -8.28 12.94 -41.27
C THR A 32 -6.91 12.57 -41.83
N LYS A 33 -6.48 13.20 -42.93
CA LYS A 33 -5.16 12.99 -43.53
C LYS A 33 -4.02 13.42 -42.60
N SER A 34 -4.21 14.49 -41.83
CA SER A 34 -3.21 14.95 -40.86
C SER A 34 -3.15 14.03 -39.64
N HIS A 35 -4.31 13.55 -39.17
CA HIS A 35 -4.40 12.55 -38.10
C HIS A 35 -3.69 11.24 -38.46
N SER A 36 -3.89 10.73 -39.68
CA SER A 36 -3.21 9.49 -40.13
C SER A 36 -1.69 9.66 -40.22
N LYS A 37 -1.22 10.88 -40.49
CA LYS A 37 0.20 11.27 -40.43
C LYS A 37 0.72 11.55 -39.02
N LYS A 38 -0.10 11.33 -37.97
CA LYS A 38 0.19 11.64 -36.56
C LYS A 38 0.42 13.14 -36.27
N ASP A 39 0.03 14.03 -37.18
CA ASP A 39 0.04 15.48 -36.97
C ASP A 39 -1.30 15.93 -36.35
N TYR A 40 -1.45 15.63 -35.06
CA TYR A 40 -2.69 15.83 -34.33
C TYR A 40 -3.03 17.31 -34.10
N ALA A 41 -2.00 18.16 -33.91
CA ALA A 41 -2.18 19.59 -33.72
C ALA A 41 -2.78 20.24 -34.97
N ARG A 42 -2.20 19.95 -36.14
CA ARG A 42 -2.70 20.43 -37.43
C ARG A 42 -4.05 19.84 -37.79
N SER A 43 -4.29 18.56 -37.46
CA SER A 43 -5.61 17.95 -37.62
C SER A 43 -6.69 18.73 -36.84
N ASN A 44 -6.40 19.11 -35.59
CA ASN A 44 -7.30 19.94 -34.78
C ASN A 44 -7.48 21.36 -35.32
N GLU A 45 -6.43 21.95 -35.90
CA GLU A 45 -6.53 23.25 -36.58
C GLU A 45 -7.53 23.19 -37.75
N TYR A 46 -7.47 22.14 -38.58
CA TYR A 46 -8.43 21.96 -39.67
C TYR A 46 -9.87 21.75 -39.16
N ILE A 47 -10.06 21.03 -38.06
CA ILE A 47 -11.39 20.88 -37.45
C ILE A 47 -11.92 22.23 -36.96
N ARG A 48 -11.08 23.07 -36.34
CA ARG A 48 -11.46 24.42 -35.89
C ARG A 48 -11.76 25.38 -37.05
N LYS A 49 -11.14 25.19 -38.23
CA LYS A 49 -11.48 25.93 -39.45
C LYS A 49 -12.83 25.51 -40.03
N ALA A 50 -13.22 24.24 -39.85
CA ALA A 50 -14.50 23.73 -40.32
C ALA A 50 -15.66 24.04 -39.35
N PHE A 51 -15.39 24.06 -38.04
CA PHE A 51 -16.41 24.11 -37.00
C PHE A 51 -15.98 24.99 -35.81
N ASP A 52 -16.93 25.72 -35.24
CA ASP A 52 -16.75 26.34 -33.93
C ASP A 52 -16.81 25.26 -32.83
N VAL A 53 -15.64 24.82 -32.37
CA VAL A 53 -15.49 23.78 -31.34
C VAL A 53 -16.14 24.14 -30.00
N ARG A 54 -16.44 25.43 -29.75
CA ARG A 54 -17.19 25.87 -28.55
C ARG A 54 -18.67 25.49 -28.68
N LYS A 55 -19.21 25.52 -29.90
CA LYS A 55 -20.60 25.18 -30.24
C LYS A 55 -20.74 23.73 -30.69
N THR A 56 -20.46 22.81 -29.77
CA THR A 56 -20.46 21.35 -30.02
C THR A 56 -21.77 20.79 -30.61
N LYS A 57 -22.91 21.47 -30.42
CA LYS A 57 -24.23 21.05 -30.93
C LYS A 57 -24.25 20.84 -32.46
N ASN A 58 -23.48 21.61 -33.22
CA ASN A 58 -23.52 21.61 -34.69
C ASN A 58 -22.39 20.79 -35.34
N ILE A 59 -21.56 20.12 -34.55
CA ILE A 59 -20.37 19.40 -35.06
C ILE A 59 -20.70 17.93 -35.29
N PRO A 60 -20.48 17.34 -36.48
CA PRO A 60 -20.69 15.91 -36.68
C PRO A 60 -19.95 15.05 -35.65
N SER A 61 -20.55 13.96 -35.19
CA SER A 61 -19.97 13.12 -34.11
C SER A 61 -18.62 12.52 -34.48
N THR A 62 -18.40 12.21 -35.75
CA THR A 62 -17.11 11.75 -36.29
C THR A 62 -16.03 12.84 -36.18
N ALA A 63 -16.36 14.09 -36.49
CA ALA A 63 -15.45 15.22 -36.35
C ALA A 63 -15.17 15.52 -34.86
N LEU A 64 -16.19 15.44 -34.01
CA LEU A 64 -16.06 15.63 -32.57
C LEU A 64 -15.20 14.53 -31.93
N TYR A 65 -15.40 13.28 -32.34
CA TYR A 65 -14.58 12.14 -31.95
C TYR A 65 -13.12 12.33 -32.39
N LEU A 66 -12.88 12.66 -33.66
CA LEU A 66 -11.53 12.90 -34.19
C LEU A 66 -10.80 14.00 -33.41
N TYR A 67 -11.50 15.11 -33.15
CA TYR A 67 -10.98 16.22 -32.36
C TYR A 67 -10.58 15.79 -30.95
N ALA A 68 -11.44 15.01 -30.28
CA ALA A 68 -11.19 14.53 -28.93
C ALA A 68 -10.04 13.51 -28.87
N VAL A 69 -9.92 12.61 -29.85
CA VAL A 69 -8.81 11.66 -29.94
C VAL A 69 -7.49 12.40 -30.18
N ASN A 70 -7.46 13.40 -31.05
CA ASN A 70 -6.29 14.25 -31.23
C ASN A 70 -5.87 14.94 -29.92
N LEU A 71 -6.83 15.46 -29.14
CA LEU A 71 -6.55 16.04 -27.83
C LEU A 71 -5.93 15.01 -26.86
N GLN A 72 -6.43 13.76 -26.86
CA GLN A 72 -5.83 12.67 -26.09
C GLN A 72 -4.37 12.43 -26.49
N LYS A 73 -4.10 12.37 -27.80
CA LYS A 73 -2.75 12.14 -28.34
C LYS A 73 -1.79 13.30 -28.08
N LEU A 74 -2.31 14.50 -27.85
CA LEU A 74 -1.57 15.69 -27.43
C LEU A 74 -1.43 15.81 -25.90
N GLY A 75 -1.86 14.81 -25.12
CA GLY A 75 -1.79 14.83 -23.64
C GLY A 75 -2.87 15.68 -22.96
N ARG A 76 -3.82 16.26 -23.70
CA ARG A 76 -4.92 17.09 -23.17
C ARG A 76 -6.10 16.23 -22.74
N HIS A 77 -5.88 15.37 -21.76
CA HIS A 77 -6.82 14.32 -21.35
C HIS A 77 -8.17 14.84 -20.85
N LYS A 78 -8.18 15.88 -20.00
CA LYS A 78 -9.43 16.47 -19.46
C LYS A 78 -10.33 17.01 -20.58
N GLU A 79 -9.74 17.68 -21.58
CA GLU A 79 -10.50 18.19 -22.71
C GLU A 79 -10.97 17.08 -23.64
N SER A 80 -10.14 16.07 -23.88
CA SER A 80 -10.54 14.88 -24.63
C SER A 80 -11.80 14.24 -24.01
N ILE A 81 -11.78 14.00 -22.71
CA ILE A 81 -12.93 13.47 -21.95
C ILE A 81 -14.15 14.38 -22.10
N TYR A 82 -13.98 15.71 -22.03
CA TYR A 82 -15.08 16.67 -22.23
C TYR A 82 -15.75 16.48 -23.60
N TYR A 83 -14.98 16.43 -24.69
CA TYR A 83 -15.53 16.32 -26.03
C TYR A 83 -16.09 14.92 -26.34
N LEU A 84 -15.48 13.84 -25.82
CA LEU A 84 -16.03 12.48 -25.91
C LEU A 84 -17.38 12.38 -25.17
N ASN A 85 -17.50 12.96 -23.97
CA ASN A 85 -18.78 13.02 -23.27
C ASN A 85 -19.86 13.81 -24.04
N ARG A 86 -19.48 14.93 -24.68
CA ARG A 86 -20.41 15.70 -25.54
C ARG A 86 -20.89 14.88 -26.73
N MET A 87 -20.00 14.11 -27.34
CA MET A 87 -20.31 13.20 -28.44
C MET A 87 -21.30 12.11 -27.99
N ILE A 88 -21.05 11.47 -26.84
CA ILE A 88 -21.95 10.46 -26.27
C ILE A 88 -23.33 11.06 -26.00
N LYS A 89 -23.40 12.18 -25.27
CA LYS A 89 -24.67 12.83 -24.88
C LYS A 89 -25.54 13.19 -26.08
N ARG A 90 -24.95 13.51 -27.23
CA ARG A 90 -25.70 13.93 -28.41
C ARG A 90 -26.25 12.76 -29.22
N ASN A 91 -25.40 11.76 -29.48
CA ASN A 91 -25.69 10.75 -30.50
C ASN A 91 -25.85 9.33 -29.94
N TYR A 92 -25.38 9.09 -28.72
CA TYR A 92 -25.29 7.76 -28.15
C TYR A 92 -25.83 7.70 -26.72
N LEU A 93 -26.62 8.69 -26.26
CA LEU A 93 -27.07 8.74 -24.87
C LEU A 93 -27.86 7.47 -24.46
N LYS A 94 -28.80 7.03 -25.30
CA LYS A 94 -29.60 5.83 -25.05
C LYS A 94 -28.72 4.58 -25.00
N ALA A 95 -27.89 4.37 -26.03
CA ALA A 95 -26.95 3.26 -26.09
C ALA A 95 -25.96 3.27 -24.90
N HIS A 96 -25.50 4.45 -24.49
CA HIS A 96 -24.62 4.62 -23.34
C HIS A 96 -25.30 4.20 -22.04
N ILE A 97 -26.52 4.69 -21.79
CA ILE A 97 -27.28 4.30 -20.60
C ILE A 97 -27.51 2.78 -20.58
N ALA A 98 -27.85 2.18 -21.72
CA ALA A 98 -27.99 0.73 -21.86
C ALA A 98 -26.69 0.01 -21.51
N SER A 99 -25.55 0.39 -22.12
CA SER A 99 -24.24 -0.23 -21.80
C SER A 99 -23.87 -0.11 -20.32
N ILE A 100 -24.17 1.04 -19.68
CA ILE A 100 -23.90 1.21 -18.24
C ILE A 100 -24.81 0.31 -17.40
N LYS A 101 -26.06 0.09 -17.81
CA LYS A 101 -26.98 -0.81 -17.13
C LYS A 101 -26.54 -2.27 -17.28
N MET A 102 -26.17 -2.69 -18.49
CA MET A 102 -25.65 -4.02 -18.79
C MET A 102 -24.38 -4.32 -17.99
N LEU A 103 -23.45 -3.36 -17.90
CA LEU A 103 -22.26 -3.49 -17.05
C LEU A 103 -22.60 -3.74 -15.58
N LYS A 104 -23.66 -3.13 -15.06
CA LYS A 104 -24.07 -3.32 -13.65
C LYS A 104 -24.66 -4.70 -13.40
N ASN A 105 -25.25 -5.31 -14.42
CA ASN A 105 -25.84 -6.64 -14.34
C ASN A 105 -24.84 -7.76 -14.73
N ASP A 106 -23.61 -7.42 -15.13
CA ASP A 106 -22.66 -8.34 -15.77
C ASP A 106 -23.23 -9.04 -17.04
N GLU A 107 -24.10 -8.34 -17.76
CA GLU A 107 -24.79 -8.82 -18.98
C GLU A 107 -24.32 -8.06 -20.23
N ILE A 108 -23.04 -7.70 -20.35
CA ILE A 108 -22.57 -6.96 -21.52
C ILE A 108 -22.55 -7.87 -22.74
N ASP A 109 -23.53 -7.69 -23.62
CA ASP A 109 -23.44 -8.13 -25.01
C ASP A 109 -22.74 -7.05 -25.84
N GLY A 110 -21.56 -7.40 -26.36
CA GLY A 110 -20.76 -6.52 -27.18
C GLY A 110 -21.44 -6.09 -28.47
N ASP A 111 -22.30 -6.92 -29.07
CA ASP A 111 -22.84 -6.66 -30.41
C ASP A 111 -23.88 -5.52 -30.43
N GLU A 112 -24.50 -5.24 -29.29
CA GLU A 112 -25.47 -4.15 -29.14
C GLU A 112 -24.81 -2.76 -29.05
N ILE A 113 -23.51 -2.67 -28.74
CA ILE A 113 -22.82 -1.40 -28.53
C ILE A 113 -22.26 -0.88 -29.87
N PRO A 114 -22.68 0.32 -30.34
CA PRO A 114 -22.16 0.88 -31.59
C PRO A 114 -20.63 0.99 -31.61
N LYS A 115 -19.99 0.60 -32.71
CA LYS A 115 -18.52 0.57 -32.85
C LYS A 115 -17.84 1.89 -32.46
N LEU A 116 -18.41 3.03 -32.85
CA LEU A 116 -17.85 4.34 -32.50
C LEU A 116 -17.98 4.65 -31.01
N LEU A 117 -19.01 4.13 -30.34
CA LEU A 117 -19.18 4.24 -28.89
C LEU A 117 -18.17 3.36 -28.15
N LYS A 118 -17.93 2.12 -28.59
CA LYS A 118 -16.84 1.26 -28.05
C LYS A 118 -15.48 1.96 -28.13
N ALA A 119 -15.15 2.51 -29.31
CA ALA A 119 -13.91 3.26 -29.50
C ALA A 119 -13.85 4.51 -28.60
N THR A 120 -14.97 5.20 -28.41
CA THR A 120 -15.08 6.35 -27.50
C THR A 120 -14.77 5.95 -26.05
N TYR A 121 -15.33 4.83 -25.57
CA TYR A 121 -15.02 4.31 -24.23
C TYR A 121 -13.54 3.99 -24.06
N PHE A 122 -12.91 3.38 -25.05
CA PHE A 122 -11.49 3.06 -25.00
C PHE A 122 -10.61 4.32 -24.82
N TYR A 123 -10.84 5.37 -25.60
CA TYR A 123 -10.08 6.62 -25.47
C TYR A 123 -10.42 7.42 -24.21
N MET A 124 -11.66 7.33 -23.73
CA MET A 124 -12.04 7.88 -22.41
C MET A 124 -11.31 7.15 -21.29
N ALA A 125 -11.28 5.82 -21.32
CA ALA A 125 -10.59 4.99 -20.35
C ALA A 125 -9.09 5.33 -20.30
N GLN A 126 -8.42 5.38 -21.45
CA GLN A 126 -7.01 5.78 -21.53
C GLN A 126 -6.75 7.18 -20.97
N SER A 127 -7.66 8.13 -21.21
CA SER A 127 -7.53 9.49 -20.68
C SER A 127 -7.72 9.54 -19.17
N TYR A 128 -8.68 8.77 -18.62
CA TYR A 128 -8.85 8.64 -17.17
C TYR A 128 -7.66 7.92 -16.52
N TYR A 129 -7.13 6.87 -17.14
CA TYR A 129 -5.93 6.17 -16.69
C TYR A 129 -4.70 7.09 -16.62
N ALA A 130 -4.50 7.91 -17.65
CA ALA A 130 -3.41 8.88 -17.66
C ALA A 130 -3.54 9.92 -16.53
N ILE A 131 -4.75 10.41 -16.27
CA ILE A 131 -5.01 11.30 -15.14
C ILE A 131 -4.76 10.57 -13.83
N PHE A 132 -5.29 9.34 -13.65
CA PHE A 132 -5.05 8.53 -12.45
C PHE A 132 -3.55 8.31 -12.19
N ASN A 133 -2.75 8.00 -13.20
CA ASN A 133 -1.30 7.83 -13.03
C ASN A 133 -0.61 9.11 -12.53
N SER A 134 -1.13 10.29 -12.88
CA SER A 134 -0.55 11.56 -12.44
C SER A 134 -1.09 12.04 -11.09
N THR A 135 -2.36 11.76 -10.76
CA THR A 135 -3.00 12.29 -9.54
C THR A 135 -3.16 11.26 -8.42
N GLN A 136 -3.05 9.97 -8.73
CA GLN A 136 -3.35 8.84 -7.83
C GLN A 136 -4.77 8.87 -7.24
N ASP A 137 -5.69 9.60 -7.89
CA ASP A 137 -7.08 9.76 -7.43
C ASP A 137 -7.94 8.56 -7.86
N LYS A 138 -8.50 7.87 -6.86
CA LYS A 138 -9.33 6.67 -7.02
C LYS A 138 -10.53 6.90 -7.93
N VAL A 139 -11.10 8.11 -7.95
CA VAL A 139 -12.27 8.41 -8.81
C VAL A 139 -11.93 8.25 -10.29
N TYR A 140 -10.72 8.63 -10.70
CA TYR A 140 -10.27 8.44 -12.09
C TYR A 140 -9.90 6.98 -12.37
N ALA A 141 -9.36 6.26 -11.40
CA ALA A 141 -9.11 4.82 -11.52
C ALA A 141 -10.42 4.05 -11.77
N GLU A 142 -11.44 4.27 -10.94
CA GLU A 142 -12.75 3.63 -11.07
C GLU A 142 -13.42 3.95 -12.41
N ARG A 143 -13.38 5.22 -12.84
CA ARG A 143 -13.91 5.62 -14.15
C ARG A 143 -13.16 4.94 -15.29
N SER A 144 -11.83 4.87 -15.20
CA SER A 144 -10.99 4.19 -16.19
C SER A 144 -11.34 2.71 -16.27
N ARG A 145 -11.34 2.02 -15.12
CA ARG A 145 -11.68 0.60 -14.97
C ARG A 145 -13.05 0.29 -15.55
N LYS A 146 -14.05 1.11 -15.22
CA LYS A 146 -15.42 0.99 -15.74
C LYS A 146 -15.47 0.98 -17.27
N PHE A 147 -14.78 1.91 -17.93
CA PHE A 147 -14.80 1.99 -19.39
C PHE A 147 -13.93 0.91 -20.06
N PHE A 148 -12.80 0.51 -19.44
CA PHE A 148 -12.02 -0.63 -19.93
C PHE A 148 -12.80 -1.94 -19.82
N LYS A 149 -13.57 -2.16 -18.75
CA LYS A 149 -14.42 -3.35 -18.60
C LYS A 149 -15.45 -3.45 -19.73
N ILE A 150 -16.14 -2.35 -20.06
CA ILE A 150 -17.05 -2.32 -21.23
C ILE A 150 -16.31 -2.64 -22.54
N CYS A 151 -15.07 -2.17 -22.71
CA CYS A 151 -14.29 -2.45 -23.93
C CYS A 151 -13.80 -3.90 -24.00
N TYR A 152 -13.45 -4.49 -22.85
CA TYR A 152 -13.03 -5.89 -22.73
C TYR A 152 -14.22 -6.83 -23.02
N ASP A 153 -15.33 -6.65 -22.30
CA ASP A 153 -16.54 -7.49 -22.43
C ASP A 153 -17.22 -7.35 -23.80
N SER A 154 -16.85 -6.33 -24.59
CA SER A 154 -17.37 -6.12 -25.95
C SER A 154 -16.39 -6.51 -27.06
N ASP A 155 -15.32 -7.25 -26.71
CA ASP A 155 -14.26 -7.74 -27.59
C ASP A 155 -13.62 -6.64 -28.46
N PHE A 156 -13.52 -5.43 -27.92
CA PHE A 156 -12.97 -4.31 -28.67
C PHE A 156 -11.44 -4.35 -28.78
N SER A 157 -10.76 -4.74 -27.68
CA SER A 157 -9.30 -4.87 -27.65
C SER A 157 -8.82 -5.69 -26.45
N ASP A 158 -7.95 -6.66 -26.70
CA ASP A 158 -7.32 -7.51 -25.67
C ASP A 158 -6.55 -6.72 -24.61
N LYS A 159 -5.93 -5.59 -25.03
CA LYS A 159 -5.19 -4.66 -24.18
C LYS A 159 -6.01 -4.07 -23.03
N CYS A 160 -7.34 -4.16 -23.06
CA CYS A 160 -8.18 -3.65 -21.99
C CYS A 160 -7.95 -4.43 -20.68
N SER A 161 -7.71 -5.74 -20.78
CA SER A 161 -7.39 -6.60 -19.62
C SER A 161 -6.11 -6.12 -18.91
N ASP A 162 -5.02 -5.92 -19.65
CA ASP A 162 -3.76 -5.37 -19.13
C ASP A 162 -3.97 -4.07 -18.33
N PHE A 163 -4.82 -3.16 -18.84
CA PHE A 163 -5.10 -1.90 -18.15
C PHE A 163 -5.92 -2.11 -16.87
N ILE A 164 -6.88 -3.04 -16.86
CA ILE A 164 -7.68 -3.36 -15.68
C ILE A 164 -6.77 -3.94 -14.59
N GLU A 165 -5.95 -4.93 -14.91
CA GLU A 165 -5.01 -5.55 -13.96
C GLU A 165 -4.03 -4.52 -13.38
N ASN A 166 -3.48 -3.63 -14.22
CA ASN A 166 -2.59 -2.57 -13.77
C ASN A 166 -3.29 -1.54 -12.86
N ILE A 167 -4.57 -1.23 -13.12
CA ILE A 167 -5.35 -0.36 -12.25
C ILE A 167 -5.60 -1.05 -10.91
N ASP A 168 -6.01 -2.30 -10.93
CA ASP A 168 -6.35 -3.06 -9.72
C ASP A 168 -5.10 -3.27 -8.84
N ALA A 169 -3.94 -3.60 -9.44
CA ALA A 169 -2.67 -3.68 -8.73
C ALA A 169 -2.26 -2.35 -8.07
N LYS A 170 -2.44 -1.21 -8.76
CA LYS A 170 -2.14 0.11 -8.19
C LYS A 170 -3.11 0.48 -7.07
N LEU A 171 -4.40 0.19 -7.23
CA LEU A 171 -5.40 0.42 -6.21
C LEU A 171 -5.12 -0.41 -4.96
N ASP A 172 -4.72 -1.67 -5.12
CA ASP A 172 -4.29 -2.56 -4.04
C ASP A 172 -3.08 -1.98 -3.29
N VAL A 173 -2.05 -1.51 -4.01
CA VAL A 173 -0.89 -0.84 -3.38
C VAL A 173 -1.29 0.43 -2.62
N ILE A 174 -2.18 1.26 -3.17
CA ILE A 174 -2.67 2.48 -2.50
C ILE A 174 -3.43 2.11 -1.22
N GLU A 175 -4.27 1.07 -1.27
CA GLU A 175 -5.02 0.54 -0.13
C GLU A 175 -4.08 0.03 0.95
N LYS A 176 -3.15 -0.86 0.59
CA LYS A 176 -2.14 -1.47 1.47
C LYS A 176 -1.15 -0.45 2.05
N SER A 177 -0.98 0.69 1.38
CA SER A 177 -0.13 1.78 1.87
C SER A 177 -0.81 2.69 2.90
N LYS A 178 -2.14 2.56 3.09
CA LYS A 178 -2.85 3.32 4.13
C LYS A 178 -2.31 2.94 5.49
N LYS A 179 -2.10 3.95 6.33
CA LYS A 179 -1.66 3.75 7.70
C LYS A 179 -2.85 3.40 8.57
N SER A 180 -2.70 2.37 9.40
CA SER A 180 -3.58 2.01 10.49
C SER A 180 -2.86 2.22 11.82
N PHE A 181 -3.68 2.45 12.84
CA PHE A 181 -3.27 2.45 14.23
C PHE A 181 -3.87 1.21 14.87
N GLU A 182 -3.04 0.41 15.52
CA GLU A 182 -3.44 -0.86 16.14
C GLU A 182 -2.98 -0.88 17.59
N PHE A 183 -3.88 -1.23 18.49
CA PHE A 183 -3.57 -1.48 19.89
C PHE A 183 -3.41 -2.98 20.10
N PHE A 184 -2.46 -3.39 20.94
CA PHE A 184 -2.30 -4.80 21.24
C PHE A 184 -1.98 -5.03 22.72
N LEU A 185 -2.42 -6.18 23.21
CA LEU A 185 -2.04 -6.73 24.50
C LEU A 185 -1.14 -7.93 24.28
N PHE A 186 -0.21 -8.18 25.19
CA PHE A 186 0.62 -9.38 25.11
C PHE A 186 0.93 -9.97 26.47
N ALA A 187 1.08 -11.29 26.47
CA ALA A 187 1.50 -12.08 27.62
C ALA A 187 2.52 -13.11 27.16
N GLY A 188 3.59 -13.28 27.95
CA GLY A 188 4.70 -14.11 27.51
C GLY A 188 5.64 -14.51 28.62
N ARG A 189 6.65 -15.28 28.22
CA ARG A 189 7.81 -15.59 29.06
C ARG A 189 8.97 -14.66 28.72
N ILE A 190 9.67 -14.22 29.74
CA ILE A 190 10.90 -13.46 29.65
C ILE A 190 12.01 -14.25 30.35
N MET A 191 13.05 -14.57 29.59
CA MET A 191 14.26 -15.22 30.09
C MET A 191 15.41 -14.25 29.92
N PHE A 192 16.20 -14.05 30.97
CA PHE A 192 17.34 -13.15 30.87
C PHE A 192 18.53 -13.63 31.69
N ASN A 193 19.71 -13.37 31.15
CA ASN A 193 20.98 -13.60 31.83
C ASN A 193 21.63 -12.25 32.07
N ASP A 194 22.03 -12.00 33.30
CA ASP A 194 22.62 -10.74 33.74
C ASP A 194 23.79 -10.96 34.69
N ARG A 195 24.55 -9.88 34.91
CA ARG A 195 25.73 -9.87 35.78
C ARG A 195 25.40 -9.09 37.05
N VAL A 196 25.65 -9.72 38.19
CA VAL A 196 25.54 -9.11 39.52
C VAL A 196 26.95 -9.05 40.11
N GLN A 197 27.25 -8.07 40.95
CA GLN A 197 28.57 -7.97 41.58
C GLN A 197 28.48 -8.39 43.04
N ILE A 198 29.37 -9.28 43.46
CA ILE A 198 29.58 -9.62 44.87
C ILE A 198 30.88 -8.99 45.33
N LYS A 199 30.84 -8.33 46.49
CA LYS A 199 31.98 -7.61 47.06
C LYS A 199 32.28 -8.13 48.45
N ASN A 200 33.54 -8.47 48.70
CA ASN A 200 34.04 -8.82 50.02
C ASN A 200 34.13 -7.55 50.87
N ASN A 201 33.46 -7.53 52.02
CA ASN A 201 33.41 -6.35 52.88
C ASN A 201 34.74 -6.08 53.59
N ASP A 202 35.57 -7.11 53.78
CA ASP A 202 36.83 -7.01 54.53
C ASP A 202 38.02 -6.69 53.62
N THR A 203 38.07 -7.29 52.42
CA THR A 203 39.19 -7.10 51.47
C THR A 203 38.89 -6.05 50.39
N GLY A 204 37.62 -5.70 50.19
CA GLY A 204 37.17 -4.84 49.10
C GLY A 204 37.22 -5.50 47.71
N ALA A 205 37.60 -6.78 47.62
CA ALA A 205 37.63 -7.53 46.37
C ALA A 205 36.22 -7.68 45.79
N SER A 206 36.07 -7.55 44.47
CA SER A 206 34.80 -7.75 43.78
C SER A 206 34.89 -8.85 42.74
N ALA A 207 33.83 -9.65 42.64
CA ALA A 207 33.66 -10.67 41.63
C ALA A 207 32.32 -10.50 40.93
N THR A 208 32.25 -10.91 39.67
CA THR A 208 31.00 -10.91 38.89
C THR A 208 30.36 -12.29 38.99
N ILE A 209 29.11 -12.33 39.45
CA ILE A 209 28.29 -13.54 39.51
C ILE A 209 27.24 -13.52 38.40
N LEU A 210 26.94 -14.68 37.84
CA LEU A 210 25.94 -14.82 36.78
C LEU A 210 24.57 -15.08 37.42
N SER A 211 23.59 -14.31 36.97
CA SER A 211 22.19 -14.48 37.31
C SER A 211 21.42 -14.91 36.06
N ALA A 212 20.71 -16.02 36.16
CA ALA A 212 19.84 -16.54 35.12
C ALA A 212 18.39 -16.52 35.63
N SER A 213 17.52 -15.81 34.93
CA SER A 213 16.16 -15.52 35.35
C SER A 213 15.13 -16.02 34.34
N ASP A 214 14.01 -16.52 34.86
CA ASP A 214 12.81 -16.88 34.10
C ASP A 214 11.58 -16.26 34.78
N GLY A 215 10.69 -15.69 33.98
CA GLY A 215 9.53 -14.98 34.47
C GLY A 215 8.42 -14.81 33.44
N LEU A 216 7.30 -14.27 33.91
CA LEU A 216 6.16 -13.93 33.09
C LEU A 216 6.11 -12.42 32.88
N CYS A 217 5.80 -11.99 31.67
CA CYS A 217 5.74 -10.59 31.26
C CYS A 217 4.35 -10.32 30.66
N TYR A 218 3.67 -9.30 31.18
CA TYR A 218 2.34 -8.88 30.75
C TYR A 218 2.36 -7.41 30.40
N GLY A 219 1.90 -7.09 29.18
CA GLY A 219 2.10 -5.77 28.62
C GLY A 219 1.11 -5.39 27.56
N ALA A 220 1.30 -4.18 27.07
CA ALA A 220 0.52 -3.60 25.99
C ALA A 220 1.42 -2.79 25.06
N GLY A 221 0.92 -2.51 23.87
CA GLY A 221 1.63 -1.69 22.91
C GLY A 221 0.74 -1.11 21.83
N LEU A 222 1.37 -0.28 21.02
CA LEU A 222 0.79 0.46 19.91
C LEU A 222 1.61 0.23 18.66
N ARG A 223 0.93 0.03 17.54
CA ARG A 223 1.54 -0.01 16.21
C ARG A 223 0.97 1.08 15.32
N LEU A 224 1.85 1.85 14.72
CA LEU A 224 1.53 2.71 13.60
C LEU A 224 2.10 2.05 12.35
N GLN A 225 1.25 1.41 11.56
CA GLN A 225 1.70 0.53 10.48
C GLN A 225 0.93 0.74 9.19
N ASN A 226 1.52 0.31 8.09
CA ASN A 226 0.78 -0.06 6.89
C ASN A 226 1.01 -1.55 6.63
N TYR A 227 0.54 -2.05 5.50
CA TYR A 227 0.66 -3.45 5.16
C TYR A 227 2.10 -3.99 5.11
N TYR A 228 3.09 -3.14 4.81
CA TYR A 228 4.48 -3.57 4.58
C TYR A 228 5.40 -3.29 5.76
N LYS A 229 5.10 -2.26 6.55
CA LYS A 229 6.02 -1.74 7.57
C LYS A 229 5.31 -0.92 8.63
N GLY A 230 5.93 -0.78 9.78
CA GLY A 230 5.41 0.06 10.84
C GLY A 230 6.40 0.37 11.94
N TRP A 231 5.94 1.25 12.83
CA TRP A 231 6.58 1.54 14.11
C TRP A 231 5.79 0.85 15.21
N GLN A 232 6.50 0.27 16.18
CA GLN A 232 5.92 -0.38 17.34
C GLN A 232 6.51 0.24 18.60
N PHE A 233 5.62 0.52 19.57
CA PHE A 233 5.99 0.90 20.93
C PHE A 233 5.28 -0.04 21.88
N SER A 234 6.00 -0.63 22.84
CA SER A 234 5.39 -1.55 23.79
C SER A 234 6.09 -1.53 25.13
N GLY A 235 5.40 -1.99 26.16
CA GLY A 235 6.02 -2.25 27.45
C GLY A 235 5.26 -3.29 28.26
N CYS A 236 5.98 -3.96 29.15
CA CYS A 236 5.42 -4.91 30.10
C CYS A 236 6.00 -4.74 31.50
N ALA A 237 5.21 -5.17 32.48
CA ALA A 237 5.72 -5.51 33.79
C ALA A 237 6.00 -7.02 33.83
N PHE A 238 7.08 -7.42 34.49
CA PHE A 238 7.42 -8.83 34.66
C PHE A 238 7.70 -9.19 36.11
N SER A 239 7.47 -10.46 36.43
CA SER A 239 7.85 -11.08 37.69
C SER A 239 8.29 -12.52 37.47
N GLY A 240 9.22 -12.99 38.29
CA GLY A 240 9.81 -14.32 38.13
C GLY A 240 10.83 -14.66 39.20
N TYR A 241 11.69 -15.61 38.87
CA TYR A 241 12.73 -16.10 39.76
C TYR A 241 14.08 -16.14 39.07
N ALA A 242 15.14 -15.85 39.82
CA ALA A 242 16.52 -15.95 39.39
C ALA A 242 17.27 -17.05 40.15
N GLY A 243 18.17 -17.73 39.43
CA GLY A 243 19.24 -18.54 39.99
C GLY A 243 20.56 -17.79 39.83
N VAL A 244 21.29 -17.64 40.94
CA VAL A 244 22.59 -16.97 40.97
C VAL A 244 23.68 -17.97 41.33
N ASN A 245 24.78 -17.94 40.59
CA ASN A 245 25.94 -18.76 40.86
C ASN A 245 27.23 -18.00 40.51
N GLY A 246 28.24 -18.10 41.37
CA GLY A 246 29.57 -17.53 41.14
C GLY A 246 30.55 -17.83 42.26
N GLU A 247 31.81 -17.49 42.05
CA GLU A 247 32.91 -17.74 42.98
C GLU A 247 33.63 -16.42 43.32
N ILE A 248 33.93 -16.20 44.60
CA ILE A 248 34.75 -15.09 45.10
C ILE A 248 35.72 -15.63 46.15
N ASP A 249 37.01 -15.32 46.02
CA ASP A 249 38.04 -15.71 47.00
C ASP A 249 37.97 -17.21 47.40
N SER A 250 37.79 -18.11 46.42
CA SER A 250 37.62 -19.56 46.60
C SER A 250 36.32 -20.00 47.32
N THR A 251 35.39 -19.07 47.54
CA THR A 251 34.07 -19.33 48.14
C THR A 251 33.00 -19.36 47.04
N ASN A 252 32.29 -20.49 46.94
CA ASN A 252 31.17 -20.64 46.01
C ASN A 252 29.89 -20.03 46.59
N TYR A 253 29.33 -19.04 45.90
CA TYR A 253 28.03 -18.47 46.18
C TYR A 253 26.98 -19.03 45.22
N LYS A 254 25.94 -19.66 45.78
CA LYS A 254 24.80 -20.18 45.02
C LYS A 254 23.50 -19.87 45.75
N GLN A 255 22.58 -19.20 45.06
CA GLN A 255 21.23 -18.93 45.55
C GLN A 255 20.23 -19.27 44.43
N LEU A 256 19.18 -20.03 44.77
CA LEU A 256 18.11 -20.38 43.84
C LEU A 256 16.79 -19.75 44.29
N GLY A 257 15.92 -19.44 43.33
CA GLY A 257 14.57 -18.96 43.61
C GLY A 257 14.51 -17.52 44.11
N VAL A 258 15.47 -16.68 43.72
CA VAL A 258 15.48 -15.25 44.09
C VAL A 258 14.33 -14.55 43.38
N PRO A 259 13.35 -13.95 44.09
CA PRO A 259 12.29 -13.20 43.44
C PRO A 259 12.85 -12.00 42.67
N VAL A 260 12.47 -11.89 41.41
CA VAL A 260 12.82 -10.77 40.52
C VAL A 260 11.57 -10.15 39.93
N ALA A 261 11.56 -8.83 39.80
CA ALA A 261 10.50 -8.09 39.13
C ALA A 261 11.07 -6.86 38.42
N GLY A 262 10.33 -6.34 37.45
CA GLY A 262 10.78 -5.18 36.71
C GLY A 262 9.87 -4.73 35.60
N LEU A 263 10.40 -3.84 34.77
CA LEU A 263 9.73 -3.23 33.63
C LEU A 263 10.59 -3.41 32.37
N TYR A 264 9.94 -3.70 31.26
CA TYR A 264 10.52 -3.71 29.94
C TYR A 264 9.73 -2.73 29.08
N ALA A 265 10.41 -1.83 28.38
CA ALA A 265 9.80 -0.92 27.42
C ALA A 265 10.64 -0.89 26.15
N GLU A 266 10.02 -0.76 24.99
CA GLU A 266 10.73 -0.71 23.71
C GLU A 266 10.01 0.16 22.70
N GLY A 267 10.80 0.75 21.80
CA GLY A 267 10.33 1.41 20.60
C GLY A 267 11.17 0.97 19.41
N GLY A 268 10.54 0.76 18.25
CA GLY A 268 11.28 0.33 17.07
C GLY A 268 10.45 0.24 15.81
N TYR A 269 11.09 -0.33 14.79
CA TYR A 269 10.56 -0.41 13.44
C TYR A 269 10.53 -1.87 12.98
N PHE A 270 9.51 -2.25 12.24
CA PHE A 270 9.39 -3.59 11.66
C PHE A 270 9.02 -3.54 10.18
N TRP A 271 9.40 -4.61 9.48
CA TRP A 271 9.05 -4.90 8.11
C TRP A 271 8.30 -6.24 8.02
N ARG A 272 7.34 -6.35 7.11
CA ARG A 272 6.65 -7.60 6.76
C ARG A 272 7.19 -8.10 5.42
N THR A 273 7.76 -9.29 5.39
CA THR A 273 8.53 -9.76 4.23
C THR A 273 7.64 -10.25 3.11
N ASP A 274 6.74 -11.23 3.34
CA ASP A 274 6.16 -11.98 2.20
C ASP A 274 4.69 -12.41 2.33
N SER A 275 3.96 -12.13 3.43
CA SER A 275 2.66 -12.82 3.62
C SER A 275 1.64 -12.16 4.55
N GLU A 276 1.78 -10.88 4.91
CA GLU A 276 1.04 -10.26 6.04
C GLU A 276 1.36 -10.87 7.41
N SER A 277 1.68 -12.17 7.45
CA SER A 277 1.76 -12.95 8.66
C SER A 277 3.12 -12.91 9.34
N THR A 278 4.20 -12.68 8.59
CA THR A 278 5.55 -12.63 9.18
C THR A 278 6.03 -11.20 9.28
N ARG A 279 6.49 -10.81 10.48
CA ARG A 279 7.19 -9.54 10.72
C ARG A 279 8.58 -9.79 11.28
N LEU A 280 9.51 -8.93 10.91
CA LEU A 280 10.83 -8.84 11.49
C LEU A 280 11.05 -7.39 11.92
N GLY A 281 11.55 -7.19 13.13
CA GLY A 281 11.67 -5.85 13.70
C GLY A 281 12.99 -5.65 14.42
N LEU A 282 13.40 -4.38 14.47
CA LEU A 282 14.52 -3.89 15.24
C LEU A 282 13.97 -2.87 16.25
N THR A 283 14.23 -3.11 17.53
CA THR A 283 13.75 -2.26 18.63
C THR A 283 14.89 -1.85 19.56
N LEU A 284 14.66 -0.74 20.27
CA LEU A 284 15.55 -0.23 21.30
C LEU A 284 14.89 -0.45 22.67
N PRO A 285 15.22 -1.55 23.37
CA PRO A 285 14.68 -1.83 24.68
C PRO A 285 15.35 -0.99 25.78
N ILE A 286 14.52 -0.66 26.77
CA ILE A 286 14.86 -0.18 28.10
C ILE A 286 14.38 -1.25 29.08
N PHE A 287 15.29 -1.81 29.86
CA PHE A 287 15.00 -2.90 30.78
C PHE A 287 15.40 -2.51 32.19
N TYR A 288 14.43 -2.43 33.09
CA TYR A 288 14.65 -2.20 34.51
C TYR A 288 14.32 -3.47 35.29
N ARG A 289 15.22 -3.90 36.17
CA ARG A 289 14.99 -5.05 37.05
C ARG A 289 15.39 -4.77 38.50
N SER A 290 14.75 -5.48 39.43
CA SER A 290 15.09 -5.53 40.85
C SER A 290 15.00 -6.98 41.34
N GLY A 291 16.06 -7.46 41.99
CA GLY A 291 16.13 -8.79 42.61
C GLY A 291 16.38 -8.73 44.12
N LEU A 292 15.76 -9.65 44.86
CA LEU A 292 15.89 -9.76 46.33
C LEU A 292 16.97 -10.78 46.73
N TYR A 293 18.22 -10.49 46.38
CA TYR A 293 19.36 -11.36 46.66
C TYR A 293 19.71 -11.40 48.15
N SER A 294 20.00 -12.59 48.69
CA SER A 294 20.46 -12.73 50.08
C SER A 294 21.96 -12.51 50.15
N GLN A 295 22.40 -11.62 51.04
CA GLN A 295 23.81 -11.33 51.26
C GLN A 295 24.48 -12.49 52.01
N PRO A 296 25.59 -13.06 51.51
CA PRO A 296 26.37 -14.02 52.27
C PRO A 296 27.18 -13.32 53.37
N THR A 297 27.48 -14.03 54.46
CA THR A 297 28.23 -13.48 55.61
C THR A 297 29.60 -12.95 55.16
N GLY A 298 29.90 -11.68 55.46
CA GLY A 298 31.16 -11.03 55.08
C GLY A 298 31.16 -10.41 53.66
N TYR A 299 30.06 -10.50 52.91
CA TYR A 299 29.97 -9.97 51.55
C TYR A 299 28.73 -9.09 51.36
N SER A 300 28.77 -8.22 50.35
CA SER A 300 27.65 -7.41 49.89
C SER A 300 27.38 -7.67 48.41
N ILE A 301 26.09 -7.60 48.03
CA ILE A 301 25.66 -7.74 46.63
C ILE A 301 25.35 -6.35 46.09
N GLU A 302 26.14 -5.92 45.13
CA GLU A 302 25.96 -4.69 44.36
C GLU A 302 25.11 -4.98 43.10
N ASN A 303 24.45 -3.95 42.55
CA ASN A 303 23.59 -4.08 41.35
C ASN A 303 22.35 -4.99 41.52
N SER A 304 21.77 -5.01 42.73
CA SER A 304 20.46 -5.63 42.97
C SER A 304 19.34 -5.00 42.13
N ARG A 305 19.52 -3.72 41.75
CA ARG A 305 18.69 -2.98 40.80
C ARG A 305 19.54 -2.54 39.63
N THR A 306 19.11 -2.80 38.40
CA THR A 306 19.81 -2.37 37.19
C THR A 306 18.84 -1.88 36.14
N THR A 307 19.31 -0.90 35.37
CA THR A 307 18.68 -0.45 34.14
C THR A 307 19.63 -0.73 32.99
N SER A 308 19.18 -1.48 31.99
CA SER A 308 19.94 -1.84 30.81
C SER A 308 19.29 -1.25 29.57
N PHE A 309 20.11 -0.90 28.58
CA PHE A 309 19.70 -0.38 27.28
C PHE A 309 20.44 -1.14 26.19
N GLY A 310 19.83 -1.31 25.02
CA GLY A 310 20.52 -1.97 23.93
C GLY A 310 19.69 -2.07 22.67
N MET A 311 19.85 -3.18 21.97
CA MET A 311 19.12 -3.47 20.74
C MET A 311 18.45 -4.82 20.85
N ALA A 312 17.26 -4.94 20.28
CA ALA A 312 16.56 -6.20 20.14
C ALA A 312 16.14 -6.44 18.70
N VAL A 313 16.20 -7.70 18.31
CA VAL A 313 15.62 -8.21 17.07
C VAL A 313 14.37 -8.98 17.46
N SER A 314 13.30 -8.75 16.71
CA SER A 314 12.01 -9.43 16.90
C SER A 314 11.60 -10.14 15.63
N ALA A 315 10.99 -11.30 15.79
CA ALA A 315 10.28 -12.02 14.74
C ALA A 315 8.86 -12.31 15.23
N GLY A 316 7.86 -11.98 14.42
CA GLY A 316 6.45 -12.19 14.74
C GLY A 316 5.76 -13.02 13.66
N PHE A 317 4.91 -13.95 14.08
CA PHE A 317 4.11 -14.81 13.21
C PHE A 317 2.63 -14.72 13.58
N GLN A 318 1.84 -14.13 12.69
CA GLN A 318 0.40 -13.94 12.83
C GLN A 318 -0.33 -15.28 12.64
N LEU A 319 -1.05 -15.69 13.67
CA LEU A 319 -2.09 -16.71 13.63
C LEU A 319 -3.47 -16.00 13.56
N PRO A 320 -4.56 -16.72 13.24
CA PRO A 320 -5.88 -16.10 13.03
C PRO A 320 -6.41 -15.25 14.20
N VAL A 321 -6.03 -15.56 15.44
CA VAL A 321 -6.53 -14.89 16.66
C VAL A 321 -5.41 -14.22 17.46
N VAL A 322 -4.20 -14.73 17.34
CA VAL A 322 -3.04 -14.32 18.14
C VAL A 322 -1.82 -14.21 17.25
N GLU A 323 -0.81 -13.52 17.70
CA GLU A 323 0.48 -13.47 17.03
C GLU A 323 1.56 -13.98 17.96
N LEU A 324 2.39 -14.91 17.49
CA LEU A 324 3.53 -15.42 18.23
C LEU A 324 4.73 -14.51 17.95
N GLU A 325 5.25 -13.85 18.97
CA GLU A 325 6.42 -12.98 18.88
C GLU A 325 7.59 -13.57 19.65
N ILE A 326 8.75 -13.66 19.00
CA ILE A 326 10.02 -14.01 19.61
C ILE A 326 10.91 -12.77 19.58
N LYS A 327 11.54 -12.44 20.71
CA LYS A 327 12.49 -11.33 20.83
C LYS A 327 13.81 -11.81 21.38
N LEU A 328 14.89 -11.32 20.80
CA LEU A 328 16.25 -11.49 21.29
C LEU A 328 16.86 -10.11 21.48
N ALA A 329 17.26 -9.79 22.70
CA ALA A 329 17.87 -8.50 23.04
C ALA A 329 19.27 -8.70 23.60
N ASN A 330 20.19 -7.84 23.16
CA ASN A 330 21.49 -7.67 23.78
C ASN A 330 21.59 -6.24 24.33
N MET A 331 21.79 -6.14 25.64
CA MET A 331 21.89 -4.89 26.38
C MET A 331 23.17 -4.87 27.21
N GLN A 332 24.30 -5.15 26.53
CA GLN A 332 25.65 -5.23 27.10
C GLN A 332 25.80 -6.35 28.13
N GLU A 333 25.47 -6.07 29.39
CA GLU A 333 25.60 -7.03 30.51
C GLU A 333 24.37 -7.92 30.65
N THR A 334 23.26 -7.57 30.00
CA THR A 334 22.00 -8.31 30.04
C THR A 334 21.64 -8.83 28.66
N ASN A 335 21.41 -10.14 28.54
CA ASN A 335 20.85 -10.75 27.33
C ASN A 335 19.44 -11.27 27.64
N ILE A 336 18.48 -10.98 26.76
CA ILE A 336 17.07 -11.37 26.95
C ILE A 336 16.60 -12.21 25.77
N ALA A 337 15.85 -13.25 26.07
CA ALA A 337 14.98 -13.95 25.14
C ALA A 337 13.53 -13.84 25.64
N MET A 338 12.61 -13.38 24.79
CA MET A 338 11.18 -13.34 25.11
C MET A 338 10.38 -14.14 24.10
N MET A 339 9.32 -14.77 24.58
CA MET A 339 8.29 -15.41 23.76
C MET A 339 6.94 -14.90 24.22
N ASN A 340 6.27 -14.14 23.36
CA ASN A 340 5.01 -13.47 23.65
C ASN A 340 3.89 -14.00 22.75
N LEU A 341 2.70 -14.13 23.32
CA LEU A 341 1.45 -14.19 22.58
C LEU A 341 0.84 -12.80 22.57
N VAL A 342 0.60 -12.27 21.38
CA VAL A 342 0.09 -10.92 21.16
C VAL A 342 -1.35 -10.99 20.63
N PHE A 343 -2.23 -10.19 21.22
CA PHE A 343 -3.64 -10.04 20.85
C PHE A 343 -3.84 -8.63 20.29
N ASN A 344 -4.22 -8.54 19.02
CA ASN A 344 -4.39 -7.27 18.30
C ASN A 344 -5.87 -6.85 18.33
N PHE A 345 -6.15 -5.55 18.49
CA PHE A 345 -7.49 -4.96 18.57
C PHE A 345 -7.72 -3.87 17.53
#